data_AF-A0A7J4UYA5-F1
#
_entry.id   AF-A0A7J4UYA5-F1
#
_cell.length_a   1.000
_cell.length_b   1.000
_cell.length_c   1.000
_cell.angle_alpha   90.00
_cell.angle_beta   90.00
_cell.angle_gamma   90.00
#
_symmetry.space_group_name_H-M   'P 1'
#
loop_
_entity.id
_entity.type
_entity.pdbx_description
1 polymer ?
#
loop_
_entity_poly.entity_id
_entity_poly.type
_entity_poly.pdbx_seq_one_letter_code
_entity_poly.pdbx_strand_id
1 'polypeptide(L)'
;MLELRPFGYLICASFLIVLVLGQVMAFPDSGGEDEPLTARSMGSETDPVAVIVPLPEITSNGTRYYLNATLSYDPTNDYLNESETIVDYIWEITHENVTVYAYGTQDWYRFEDVGLYKIKLTVRDSWGNTGVNFTAVISVDDADFDDLPDWWELFYFDTMDPGAADDFDSDGYTNLQEWAGGTLPDVADPPPPEPGILEENWMYFAAAAAVTAGVLVAMYPRIKRKRKELETKKIAIAIELEKSLDEE
;
A
#
# COMPACT_ATOMS: atom_id res chain seq x y z
N MET A 1 17.25 72.22 -33.64
CA MET A 1 16.38 71.81 -32.52
C MET A 1 16.78 70.37 -32.20
N LEU A 2 17.62 70.08 -31.19
CA LEU A 2 17.34 70.20 -29.74
C LEU A 2 15.97 69.59 -29.44
N GLU A 3 15.76 68.61 -28.57
CA GLU A 3 16.54 67.90 -27.54
C GLU A 3 15.44 66.99 -26.88
N LEU A 4 15.61 65.73 -26.43
CA LEU A 4 16.33 65.21 -25.28
C LEU A 4 16.06 63.68 -25.20
N ARG A 5 17.09 62.90 -24.84
CA ARG A 5 16.99 61.53 -24.28
C ARG A 5 16.66 61.64 -22.76
N PRO A 6 16.91 60.68 -21.84
CA PRO A 6 17.21 59.24 -21.90
C PRO A 6 16.53 58.39 -20.79
N PHE A 7 16.74 57.08 -20.78
CA PHE A 7 17.18 56.23 -19.66
C PHE A 7 17.37 54.83 -20.28
N GLY A 8 18.58 54.26 -20.48
CA GLY A 8 19.71 54.16 -19.56
C GLY A 8 19.38 53.08 -18.53
N TYR A 9 20.08 51.95 -18.38
CA TYR A 9 21.40 51.53 -18.83
C TYR A 9 21.46 49.99 -18.83
N LEU A 10 22.39 49.46 -19.65
CA LEU A 10 23.14 48.22 -19.41
C LEU A 10 23.32 47.90 -17.91
N ILE A 11 23.37 46.62 -17.53
CA ILE A 11 24.51 46.02 -16.81
C ILE A 11 24.32 44.50 -16.60
N CYS A 12 25.39 43.79 -16.94
CA CYS A 12 25.85 42.48 -16.48
C CYS A 12 25.00 41.23 -16.71
N ALA A 13 25.33 40.56 -17.81
CA ALA A 13 25.59 39.13 -17.78
C ALA A 13 26.56 38.80 -16.63
N SER A 14 26.09 38.05 -15.65
CA SER A 14 26.91 37.33 -14.69
C SER A 14 26.35 35.92 -14.59
N PHE A 15 26.84 35.06 -15.47
CA PHE A 15 26.82 33.61 -15.29
C PHE A 15 27.59 33.30 -14.01
N LEU A 16 26.88 32.90 -12.95
CA LEU A 16 27.49 32.22 -11.81
C LEU A 16 27.22 30.72 -11.99
N ILE A 17 28.09 30.07 -12.76
CA ILE A 17 28.21 28.63 -12.81
C ILE A 17 28.88 28.22 -11.49
N VAL A 18 28.11 27.64 -10.57
CA VAL A 18 28.68 26.94 -9.42
C VAL A 18 29.10 25.55 -9.92
N LEU A 19 30.33 25.48 -10.41
CA LEU A 19 31.01 24.25 -10.78
C LEU A 19 31.51 23.61 -9.47
N VAL A 20 30.69 22.76 -8.85
CA VAL A 20 31.20 21.86 -7.80
C VAL A 20 32.01 20.78 -8.52
N LEU A 21 33.33 20.93 -8.49
CA LEU A 21 34.27 19.87 -8.87
C LEU A 21 34.16 18.75 -7.83
N GLY A 22 33.24 17.82 -8.07
CA GLY A 22 33.28 16.48 -7.48
C GLY A 22 34.46 15.72 -8.11
N GLN A 23 35.54 15.61 -7.36
CA GLN A 23 36.74 14.89 -7.77
C GLN A 23 36.45 13.39 -7.74
N VAL A 24 36.07 12.81 -8.89
CA VAL A 24 36.04 11.36 -9.09
C VAL A 24 37.46 10.93 -9.44
N MET A 25 38.18 10.38 -8.46
CA MET A 25 39.41 9.63 -8.76
C MET A 25 38.99 8.26 -9.29
N ALA A 26 39.18 8.04 -10.60
CA ALA A 26 39.18 6.71 -11.18
C ALA A 26 40.60 6.12 -11.14
N PHE A 27 40.69 4.89 -10.64
CA PHE A 27 41.86 4.06 -10.37
C PHE A 27 42.69 3.69 -11.61
N PRO A 28 43.96 3.25 -11.45
CA PRO A 28 44.50 2.18 -12.24
C PRO A 28 44.36 0.83 -11.50
N ASP A 29 43.67 -0.07 -12.21
CA ASP A 29 43.65 -1.55 -12.18
C ASP A 29 44.71 -2.29 -11.34
N SER A 30 44.26 -3.22 -10.47
CA SER A 30 44.69 -4.63 -10.53
C SER A 30 43.99 -5.51 -9.48
N GLY A 31 43.16 -6.44 -9.94
CA GLY A 31 43.01 -7.81 -9.42
C GLY A 31 42.51 -8.05 -8.00
N GLY A 32 41.39 -8.80 -7.89
CA GLY A 32 41.01 -9.51 -6.68
C GLY A 32 39.52 -9.46 -6.43
N GLU A 33 38.89 -10.63 -6.50
CA GLU A 33 37.53 -10.92 -6.08
C GLU A 33 37.23 -10.31 -4.70
N ASP A 34 36.01 -9.77 -4.55
CA ASP A 34 35.24 -9.47 -3.33
C ASP A 34 34.59 -8.08 -3.43
N GLU A 35 33.33 -8.07 -3.89
CA GLU A 35 32.46 -6.93 -3.60
C GLU A 35 32.37 -6.78 -2.07
N PRO A 36 32.58 -5.58 -1.50
CA PRO A 36 32.45 -5.41 -0.07
C PRO A 36 30.96 -5.53 0.29
N LEU A 37 30.58 -6.66 0.89
CA LEU A 37 29.32 -6.79 1.60
C LEU A 37 29.22 -5.60 2.57
N THR A 38 28.16 -4.81 2.44
CA THR A 38 27.84 -3.71 3.35
C THR A 38 27.99 -4.20 4.79
N ALA A 39 28.80 -3.49 5.58
CA ALA A 39 29.12 -3.86 6.95
C ALA A 39 27.83 -4.03 7.76
N ARG A 40 27.50 -5.27 8.11
CA ARG A 40 26.38 -5.58 9.01
C ARG A 40 26.63 -4.89 10.35
N SER A 41 25.63 -4.15 10.81
CA SER A 41 25.58 -3.63 12.18
C SER A 41 25.57 -4.82 13.14
N MET A 42 26.45 -4.84 14.15
CA MET A 42 26.72 -5.97 15.06
C MET A 42 25.52 -6.38 15.96
N GLY A 43 24.31 -5.88 15.71
CA GLY A 43 23.13 -6.04 16.56
C GLY A 43 21.88 -6.66 15.91
N SER A 44 21.77 -6.71 14.58
CA SER A 44 20.68 -7.42 13.88
C SER A 44 21.27 -8.39 12.85
N GLU A 45 20.79 -9.63 12.86
CA GLU A 45 21.27 -10.69 11.97
C GLU A 45 20.44 -10.82 10.68
N THR A 46 19.27 -10.16 10.59
CA THR A 46 18.37 -10.26 9.42
C THR A 46 18.08 -8.91 8.78
N ASP A 47 17.89 -8.95 7.47
CA ASP A 47 17.42 -7.81 6.70
C ASP A 47 15.88 -7.77 6.72
N PRO A 48 15.26 -6.59 6.84
CA PRO A 48 13.81 -6.49 6.78
C PRO A 48 13.29 -6.84 5.39
N VAL A 49 12.06 -7.33 5.31
CA VAL A 49 11.38 -7.71 4.07
C VAL A 49 10.36 -6.64 3.70
N ALA A 50 10.63 -5.94 2.59
CA ALA A 50 9.69 -4.99 2.01
C ALA A 50 8.56 -5.72 1.28
N VAL A 51 7.31 -5.42 1.63
CA VAL A 51 6.13 -5.96 0.95
C VAL A 51 5.25 -4.82 0.49
N ILE A 52 5.06 -4.71 -0.82
CA ILE A 52 4.10 -3.78 -1.43
C ILE A 52 2.79 -4.55 -1.58
N VAL A 53 1.71 -4.05 -0.97
CA VAL A 53 0.37 -4.56 -1.24
C VAL A 53 0.07 -4.36 -2.74
N PRO A 54 -0.44 -5.39 -3.44
CA PRO A 54 -0.62 -5.32 -4.90
C PRO A 54 -1.34 -4.05 -5.34
N LEU A 55 -0.71 -3.38 -6.31
CA LEU A 55 -1.29 -2.28 -7.08
C LEU A 55 -1.83 -2.85 -8.40
N PRO A 56 -2.76 -2.15 -9.07
CA PRO A 56 -3.19 -2.56 -10.40
C PRO A 56 -2.03 -2.54 -11.39
N GLU A 57 -2.06 -3.40 -12.39
CA GLU A 57 -1.08 -3.35 -13.49
C GLU A 57 -1.32 -2.13 -14.39
N ILE A 58 -2.60 -1.79 -14.61
CA ILE A 58 -3.05 -0.69 -15.47
C ILE A 58 -4.07 0.16 -14.68
N THR A 59 -3.99 1.48 -14.81
CA THR A 59 -4.93 2.44 -14.21
C THR A 59 -5.22 3.59 -15.16
N SER A 60 -6.39 4.19 -15.04
CA SER A 60 -6.69 5.50 -15.65
C SER A 60 -5.82 6.62 -15.07
N ASN A 61 -5.55 7.66 -15.86
CA ASN A 61 -4.87 8.86 -15.43
C ASN A 61 -5.78 9.68 -14.50
N GLY A 62 -5.17 10.35 -13.53
CA GLY A 62 -5.87 11.03 -12.45
C GLY A 62 -6.40 10.11 -11.34
N THR A 63 -6.40 8.77 -11.50
CA THR A 63 -6.85 7.84 -10.46
C THR A 63 -5.89 7.80 -9.26
N ARG A 64 -6.44 7.58 -8.07
CA ARG A 64 -5.69 7.52 -6.80
C ARG A 64 -5.63 6.09 -6.28
N TYR A 65 -4.43 5.65 -5.93
CA TYR A 65 -4.21 4.39 -5.22
C TYR A 65 -3.50 4.60 -3.90
N TYR A 66 -3.74 3.67 -3.00
CA TYR A 66 -3.11 3.64 -1.70
C TYR A 66 -1.82 2.82 -1.78
N LEU A 67 -0.68 3.49 -1.72
CA LEU A 67 0.60 2.83 -1.51
C LEU A 67 0.57 2.25 -0.10
N ASN A 68 0.77 0.94 0.01
CA ASN A 68 0.61 0.25 1.28
C ASN A 68 1.73 -0.78 1.48
N ALA A 69 2.49 -0.58 2.57
CA ALA A 69 3.59 -1.41 3.00
C ALA A 69 3.33 -2.10 4.36
N THR A 70 2.08 -2.13 4.84
CA THR A 70 1.76 -2.69 6.18
C THR A 70 2.06 -4.17 6.33
N LEU A 71 2.29 -4.87 5.21
CA LEU A 71 2.68 -6.28 5.20
C LEU A 71 4.21 -6.47 5.26
N SER A 72 4.99 -5.39 5.26
CA SER A 72 6.44 -5.47 5.46
C SER A 72 6.75 -5.93 6.88
N TYR A 73 7.80 -6.73 7.04
CA TYR A 73 8.14 -7.32 8.33
C TYR A 73 9.64 -7.58 8.44
N ASP A 74 10.13 -7.68 9.68
CA ASP A 74 11.49 -8.13 9.96
C ASP A 74 11.44 -9.54 10.57
N PRO A 75 12.16 -10.54 10.01
CA PRO A 75 12.18 -11.90 10.54
C PRO A 75 12.72 -12.04 11.97
N THR A 76 13.66 -11.20 12.40
CA THR A 76 14.01 -11.07 13.81
C THR A 76 13.07 -10.07 14.44
N ASN A 77 11.95 -10.57 14.96
CA ASN A 77 11.15 -9.88 15.95
C ASN A 77 11.13 -10.82 17.15
N ASP A 78 12.26 -10.85 17.88
CA ASP A 78 12.33 -11.61 19.13
C ASP A 78 11.31 -11.00 20.09
N TYR A 79 10.42 -11.85 20.64
CA TYR A 79 9.34 -11.48 21.56
C TYR A 79 9.82 -10.77 22.85
N LEU A 80 11.13 -10.57 22.99
CA LEU A 80 11.83 -9.99 24.13
C LEU A 80 12.33 -8.56 23.88
N ASN A 81 12.39 -8.07 22.63
CA ASN A 81 12.86 -6.71 22.31
C ASN A 81 11.93 -6.00 21.34
N GLU A 82 11.08 -5.11 21.85
CA GLU A 82 10.23 -4.17 21.06
C GLU A 82 11.05 -3.20 20.18
N SER A 83 12.38 -3.28 20.21
CA SER A 83 13.32 -2.46 19.45
C SER A 83 13.54 -2.97 18.02
N GLU A 84 13.07 -4.18 17.70
CA GLU A 84 13.25 -4.88 16.41
C GLU A 84 12.18 -4.55 15.37
N THR A 85 11.92 -3.26 15.19
CA THR A 85 10.87 -2.77 14.28
C THR A 85 11.46 -2.05 13.07
N ILE A 86 10.81 -2.22 11.92
CA ILE A 86 11.01 -1.37 10.75
C ILE A 86 10.67 0.07 11.17
N VAL A 87 11.65 0.98 11.07
CA VAL A 87 11.53 2.37 11.51
C VAL A 87 11.27 3.34 10.36
N ASP A 88 11.66 2.99 9.13
CA ASP A 88 11.48 3.85 7.97
C ASP A 88 10.91 3.11 6.76
N TYR A 89 10.07 3.83 6.03
CA TYR A 89 9.44 3.40 4.77
C TYR A 89 9.60 4.53 3.77
N ILE A 90 10.30 4.26 2.68
CA ILE A 90 10.59 5.23 1.63
C ILE A 90 10.07 4.67 0.31
N TRP A 91 9.14 5.39 -0.30
CA TRP A 91 8.61 5.10 -1.62
C TRP A 91 9.28 6.02 -2.63
N GLU A 92 9.82 5.44 -3.70
CA GLU A 92 10.31 6.18 -4.86
C GLU A 92 9.42 5.86 -6.04
N ILE A 93 8.70 6.86 -6.53
CA ILE A 93 7.80 6.74 -7.67
C ILE A 93 8.43 7.49 -8.83
N THR A 94 8.87 6.75 -9.85
CA THR A 94 9.54 7.31 -11.02
C THR A 94 8.65 7.20 -12.24
N HIS A 95 8.36 8.34 -12.84
CA HIS A 95 7.64 8.48 -14.12
C HIS A 95 8.53 9.24 -15.09
N GLU A 96 8.81 8.64 -16.25
CA GLU A 96 9.81 9.14 -17.20
C GLU A 96 11.18 9.43 -16.53
N ASN A 97 11.51 10.71 -16.35
CA ASN A 97 12.74 11.20 -15.73
C ASN A 97 12.48 11.95 -14.40
N VAL A 98 11.25 11.90 -13.89
CA VAL A 98 10.85 12.56 -12.63
C VAL A 98 10.64 11.50 -11.56
N THR A 99 11.28 11.66 -10.42
CA THR A 99 11.08 10.81 -9.24
C THR A 99 10.47 11.61 -8.11
N VAL A 100 9.36 11.12 -7.58
CA VAL A 100 8.67 11.63 -6.40
C VAL A 100 8.91 10.68 -5.23
N TYR A 101 9.10 11.24 -4.05
CA TYR A 101 9.31 10.49 -2.82
C TYR A 101 8.09 10.62 -1.91
N ALA A 102 7.63 9.49 -1.37
CA ALA A 102 6.64 9.43 -0.31
C ALA A 102 7.19 8.63 0.89
N TYR A 103 6.63 8.86 2.06
CA TYR A 103 7.17 8.33 3.32
C TYR A 103 6.07 7.74 4.18
N GLY A 104 6.43 6.70 4.93
CA GLY A 104 5.51 6.03 5.86
C GLY A 104 4.96 4.71 5.33
N THR A 105 4.28 4.00 6.21
CA THR A 105 3.72 2.67 5.93
C THR A 105 2.65 2.72 4.85
N GLN A 106 1.93 3.84 4.74
CA GLN A 106 0.86 4.03 3.78
C GLN A 106 0.78 5.48 3.32
N ASP A 107 0.50 5.71 2.04
CA ASP A 107 0.27 7.04 1.48
C ASP A 107 -0.63 6.99 0.25
N TRP A 108 -1.33 8.09 -0.04
CA TRP A 108 -2.13 8.22 -1.26
C TRP A 108 -1.26 8.75 -2.40
N TYR A 109 -1.26 8.05 -3.53
CA TYR A 109 -0.59 8.51 -4.75
C TYR A 109 -1.59 8.65 -5.88
N ARG A 110 -1.46 9.71 -6.67
CA ARG A 110 -2.27 9.96 -7.87
C ARG A 110 -1.40 9.82 -9.12
N PHE A 111 -1.84 9.02 -10.07
CA PHE A 111 -1.16 8.81 -11.35
C PHE A 111 -1.63 9.87 -12.36
N GLU A 112 -1.03 11.05 -12.35
CA GLU A 112 -1.52 12.20 -13.14
C GLU A 112 -1.28 12.08 -14.65
N ASP A 113 -0.14 11.49 -15.05
CA ASP A 113 0.33 11.49 -16.43
C ASP A 113 0.30 10.08 -17.02
N VAL A 114 -0.03 9.95 -18.30
CA VAL A 114 -0.05 8.65 -18.98
C VAL A 114 1.36 8.07 -19.12
N GLY A 115 1.51 6.77 -18.88
CA GLY A 115 2.75 6.04 -19.07
C GLY A 115 3.16 5.17 -17.88
N LEU A 116 4.40 4.68 -17.92
CA LEU A 116 4.91 3.71 -16.95
C LEU A 116 5.42 4.40 -15.67
N TYR A 117 4.82 4.06 -14.55
CA TYR A 117 5.31 4.38 -13.21
C TYR A 117 6.09 3.20 -12.64
N LYS A 118 7.36 3.42 -12.32
CA LYS A 118 8.21 2.47 -11.59
C LYS A 118 8.21 2.84 -10.13
N ILE A 119 7.78 1.92 -9.27
CA ILE A 119 7.65 2.16 -7.83
C ILE A 119 8.65 1.27 -7.11
N LYS A 120 9.50 1.87 -6.27
CA LYS A 120 10.43 1.17 -5.40
C LYS A 120 10.08 1.49 -3.94
N LEU A 121 9.84 0.46 -3.14
CA LEU A 121 9.73 0.56 -1.69
C LEU A 121 11.07 0.17 -1.08
N THR A 122 11.62 1.03 -0.22
CA THR A 122 12.74 0.72 0.65
C THR A 122 12.28 0.80 2.09
N VAL A 123 12.44 -0.29 2.84
CA VAL A 123 12.19 -0.34 4.29
C VAL A 123 13.52 -0.44 5.02
N ARG A 124 13.61 0.19 6.20
CA ARG A 124 14.83 0.16 7.02
C ARG A 124 14.48 -0.18 8.47
N ASP A 125 15.25 -1.07 9.06
CA ASP A 125 15.15 -1.44 10.49
C ASP A 125 15.89 -0.44 11.39
N SER A 126 15.77 -0.59 12.71
CA SER A 126 16.42 0.30 13.68
C SER A 126 17.96 0.17 13.74
N TRP A 127 18.54 -0.87 13.12
CA TRP A 127 20.00 -1.08 12.99
C TRP A 127 20.56 -0.57 11.66
N GLY A 128 19.70 -0.13 10.75
CA GLY A 128 20.07 0.41 9.45
C GLY A 128 20.10 -0.63 8.31
N ASN A 129 19.69 -1.88 8.55
CA ASN A 129 19.54 -2.86 7.47
C ASN A 129 18.32 -2.50 6.62
N THR A 130 18.36 -2.84 5.33
CA THR A 130 17.35 -2.40 4.36
C THR A 130 16.78 -3.55 3.54
N GLY A 131 15.46 -3.53 3.36
CA GLY A 131 14.73 -4.37 2.43
C GLY A 131 14.22 -3.54 1.27
N VAL A 132 14.24 -4.08 0.05
CA VAL A 132 13.76 -3.37 -1.14
C VAL A 132 12.78 -4.24 -1.91
N ASN A 133 11.71 -3.64 -2.41
CA ASN A 133 10.74 -4.27 -3.30
C ASN A 133 10.35 -3.30 -4.43
N PHE A 134 9.98 -3.86 -5.58
CA PHE A 134 9.65 -3.10 -6.79
C PHE A 134 8.28 -3.52 -7.31
N THR A 135 7.55 -2.55 -7.84
CA THR A 135 6.35 -2.79 -8.64
C THR A 135 6.27 -1.75 -9.75
N ALA A 136 5.36 -1.94 -10.70
CA ALA A 136 5.10 -0.98 -11.75
C ALA A 136 3.60 -0.88 -12.02
N VAL A 137 3.18 0.31 -12.44
CA VAL A 137 1.80 0.61 -12.83
C VAL A 137 1.85 1.38 -14.15
N ILE A 138 1.01 1.01 -15.10
CA ILE A 138 0.85 1.76 -16.37
C ILE A 138 -0.39 2.64 -16.23
N SER A 139 -0.21 3.96 -16.33
CA SER A 139 -1.33 4.89 -16.45
C SER A 139 -1.72 5.05 -17.92
N VAL A 140 -3.01 4.93 -18.21
CA VAL A 140 -3.62 5.10 -19.54
C VAL A 140 -4.59 6.28 -19.52
N ASP A 141 -4.94 6.78 -20.70
CA ASP A 141 -5.86 7.91 -20.83
C ASP A 141 -7.30 7.48 -20.51
N ASP A 142 -8.01 8.36 -19.82
CA ASP A 142 -9.41 8.28 -19.39
C ASP A 142 -9.97 9.71 -19.39
N ALA A 143 -10.55 10.09 -20.52
CA ALA A 143 -10.89 11.47 -20.83
C ALA A 143 -12.18 11.95 -20.14
N ASP A 144 -13.09 11.02 -19.83
CA ASP A 144 -14.36 11.29 -19.16
C ASP A 144 -14.37 10.92 -17.66
N PHE A 145 -13.27 10.35 -17.16
CA PHE A 145 -12.93 10.09 -15.75
C PHE A 145 -13.87 9.10 -15.08
N ASP A 146 -14.21 8.03 -15.77
CA ASP A 146 -15.12 7.00 -15.26
C ASP A 146 -14.40 5.71 -14.80
N ASP A 147 -13.06 5.71 -14.79
CA ASP A 147 -12.18 4.58 -14.50
C ASP A 147 -12.14 3.48 -15.60
N LEU A 148 -12.67 3.77 -16.81
CA LEU A 148 -12.41 2.99 -18.02
C LEU A 148 -11.33 3.64 -18.89
N PRO A 149 -10.46 2.84 -19.55
CA PRO A 149 -9.51 3.41 -20.51
C PRO A 149 -10.16 3.78 -21.84
N ASP A 150 -9.86 4.99 -22.34
CA ASP A 150 -10.32 5.50 -23.65
C ASP A 150 -10.15 4.50 -24.79
N TRP A 151 -8.99 3.84 -24.84
CA TRP A 151 -8.66 2.90 -25.93
C TRP A 151 -9.51 1.63 -25.86
N TRP A 152 -9.93 1.22 -24.67
CA TRP A 152 -10.75 0.04 -24.44
C TRP A 152 -12.19 0.35 -24.84
N GLU A 153 -12.71 1.49 -24.40
CA GLU A 153 -14.05 1.96 -24.78
C GLU A 153 -14.17 2.16 -26.30
N LEU A 154 -13.20 2.86 -26.91
CA LEU A 154 -13.19 3.06 -28.36
C LEU A 154 -13.08 1.74 -29.15
N PHE A 155 -12.46 0.71 -28.57
CA PHE A 155 -12.31 -0.59 -29.23
C PHE A 155 -13.61 -1.39 -29.22
N TYR A 156 -14.36 -1.37 -28.11
CA TYR A 156 -15.58 -2.17 -27.95
C TYR A 156 -16.86 -1.42 -28.32
N PHE A 157 -16.92 -0.12 -28.06
CA PHE A 157 -18.14 0.68 -28.20
C PHE A 157 -18.11 1.67 -29.38
N ASP A 158 -16.95 1.85 -30.03
CA ASP A 158 -16.69 2.91 -31.02
C ASP A 158 -16.91 4.36 -30.49
N THR A 159 -17.18 4.52 -29.19
CA THR A 159 -17.46 5.79 -28.47
C THR A 159 -17.09 5.64 -26.99
N MET A 160 -17.07 6.75 -26.25
CA MET A 160 -16.88 6.81 -24.77
C MET A 160 -18.21 7.19 -24.08
N ASP A 161 -19.34 6.81 -24.69
CA ASP A 161 -20.67 7.09 -24.12
C ASP A 161 -21.09 6.03 -23.08
N PRO A 162 -20.81 4.72 -23.26
CA PRO A 162 -21.13 3.70 -22.26
C PRO A 162 -20.19 3.80 -21.06
N GLY A 163 -20.74 4.10 -19.89
CA GLY A 163 -19.94 4.29 -18.70
C GLY A 163 -19.56 3.00 -17.98
N ALA A 164 -18.68 3.10 -17.01
CA ALA A 164 -18.20 2.05 -16.11
C ALA A 164 -19.30 1.21 -15.43
N ALA A 165 -20.46 1.82 -15.16
CA ALA A 165 -21.60 1.20 -14.49
C ALA A 165 -22.65 0.63 -15.45
N ASP A 166 -22.50 0.85 -16.76
CA ASP A 166 -23.40 0.29 -17.77
C ASP A 166 -23.07 -1.18 -18.02
N ASP A 167 -24.02 -1.87 -18.64
CA ASP A 167 -23.98 -3.30 -18.99
C ASP A 167 -24.35 -3.38 -20.47
N PHE A 168 -23.32 -3.35 -21.32
CA PHE A 168 -23.48 -3.12 -22.76
C PHE A 168 -24.12 -4.31 -23.48
N ASP A 169 -23.85 -5.54 -23.04
CA ASP A 169 -24.39 -6.77 -23.61
C ASP A 169 -25.54 -7.40 -22.81
N SER A 170 -25.90 -6.80 -21.66
CA SER A 170 -27.03 -7.15 -20.80
C SER A 170 -26.90 -8.53 -20.13
N ASP A 171 -25.70 -8.91 -19.73
CA ASP A 171 -25.41 -10.18 -19.05
C ASP A 171 -25.36 -10.08 -17.51
N GLY A 172 -25.41 -8.85 -16.98
CA GLY A 172 -25.39 -8.54 -15.55
C GLY A 172 -24.00 -8.19 -14.98
N TYR A 173 -22.95 -8.16 -15.79
CA TYR A 173 -21.67 -7.54 -15.45
C TYR A 173 -21.65 -6.08 -15.90
N THR A 174 -20.98 -5.22 -15.13
CA THR A 174 -20.77 -3.83 -15.57
C THR A 174 -19.49 -3.73 -16.39
N ASN A 175 -19.40 -2.77 -17.31
CA ASN A 175 -18.21 -2.51 -18.12
C ASN A 175 -16.92 -2.46 -17.28
N LEU A 176 -16.96 -1.85 -16.08
CA LEU A 176 -15.83 -1.81 -15.15
C LEU A 176 -15.44 -3.19 -14.60
N GLN A 177 -16.42 -4.05 -14.29
CA GLN A 177 -16.14 -5.42 -13.84
C GLN A 177 -15.51 -6.23 -14.94
N GLU A 178 -15.94 -6.01 -16.18
CA GLU A 178 -15.41 -6.70 -17.35
C GLU A 178 -14.00 -6.24 -17.69
N TRP A 179 -13.75 -4.93 -17.66
CA TRP A 179 -12.40 -4.37 -17.77
C TRP A 179 -11.46 -4.96 -16.69
N ALA A 180 -11.89 -4.96 -15.42
CA ALA A 180 -11.10 -5.51 -14.32
C ALA A 180 -10.94 -7.04 -14.40
N GLY A 181 -11.92 -7.75 -14.99
CA GLY A 181 -11.94 -9.20 -15.19
C GLY A 181 -11.24 -9.67 -16.45
N GLY A 182 -10.95 -8.77 -17.38
CA GLY A 182 -10.43 -9.09 -18.71
C GLY A 182 -11.44 -9.84 -19.60
N THR A 183 -12.74 -9.63 -19.38
CA THR A 183 -13.83 -10.15 -20.25
C THR A 183 -14.17 -9.14 -21.35
N LEU A 184 -15.17 -9.45 -22.17
CA LEU A 184 -15.50 -8.69 -23.38
C LEU A 184 -16.87 -8.03 -23.21
N PRO A 185 -16.95 -6.69 -23.16
CA PRO A 185 -18.21 -5.99 -22.86
C PRO A 185 -19.25 -6.06 -23.98
N ASP A 186 -18.87 -6.57 -25.15
CA ASP A 186 -19.75 -6.81 -26.29
C ASP A 186 -20.16 -8.29 -26.44
N VAL A 187 -19.79 -9.16 -25.49
CA VAL A 187 -20.05 -10.61 -25.54
C VAL A 187 -20.55 -11.15 -24.22
N ALA A 188 -21.87 -11.38 -24.17
CA ALA A 188 -22.54 -11.86 -22.97
C ALA A 188 -21.91 -13.13 -22.36
N ASP A 189 -21.49 -13.02 -21.12
CA ASP A 189 -20.99 -14.08 -20.25
C ASP A 189 -22.13 -14.77 -19.48
N PRO A 190 -21.86 -15.94 -18.85
CA PRO A 190 -22.81 -16.52 -17.92
C PRO A 190 -23.07 -15.56 -16.76
N PRO A 191 -24.34 -15.21 -16.46
CA PRO A 191 -24.64 -14.21 -15.46
C PRO A 191 -24.02 -14.59 -14.11
N PRO A 192 -23.57 -13.60 -13.31
CA PRO A 192 -23.00 -13.87 -12.02
C PRO A 192 -23.99 -14.69 -11.19
N PRO A 193 -23.52 -15.65 -10.37
CA PRO A 193 -24.41 -16.43 -9.53
C PRO A 193 -25.25 -15.48 -8.68
N GLU A 194 -26.56 -15.50 -8.88
CA GLU A 194 -27.48 -14.59 -8.20
C GLU A 194 -27.23 -14.64 -6.68
N PRO A 195 -27.22 -13.51 -5.97
CA PRO A 195 -27.08 -13.47 -4.50
C PRO A 195 -28.27 -14.12 -3.75
N GLY A 196 -29.17 -14.82 -4.47
CA GLY A 196 -30.40 -15.43 -3.99
C GLY A 196 -30.26 -16.35 -2.78
N ILE A 197 -29.06 -16.80 -2.44
CA ILE A 197 -28.79 -17.51 -1.18
C ILE A 197 -29.18 -16.68 0.06
N LEU A 198 -29.07 -15.36 0.05
CA LEU A 198 -29.44 -14.50 1.20
C LEU A 198 -30.89 -14.05 1.16
N GLU A 199 -31.42 -13.71 -0.02
CA GLU A 199 -32.80 -13.22 -0.17
C GLU A 199 -33.83 -14.34 -0.02
N GLU A 200 -33.56 -15.54 -0.52
CA GLU A 200 -34.48 -16.68 -0.39
C GLU A 200 -34.46 -17.30 1.01
N ASN A 201 -33.32 -17.22 1.71
CA ASN A 201 -33.10 -17.93 2.99
C ASN A 201 -32.98 -17.01 4.21
N TRP A 202 -33.33 -15.73 4.09
CA TRP A 202 -33.23 -14.75 5.19
C TRP A 202 -33.89 -15.24 6.49
N MET A 203 -34.99 -15.98 6.38
CA MET A 203 -35.71 -16.57 7.50
C MET A 203 -34.86 -17.63 8.24
N TYR A 204 -34.09 -18.44 7.51
CA TYR A 204 -33.21 -19.45 8.11
C TYR A 204 -32.04 -18.80 8.84
N PHE A 205 -31.45 -17.75 8.27
CA PHE A 205 -30.40 -16.97 8.94
C PHE A 205 -30.92 -16.26 10.19
N ALA A 206 -32.10 -15.64 10.12
CA ALA A 206 -32.75 -15.02 11.26
C ALA A 206 -33.08 -16.04 12.37
N ALA A 207 -33.58 -17.21 12.00
CA ALA A 207 -33.86 -18.30 12.93
C ALA A 207 -32.57 -18.83 13.59
N ALA A 208 -31.50 -19.05 12.82
CA ALA A 208 -30.21 -19.46 13.35
C ALA A 208 -29.61 -18.42 14.32
N ALA A 209 -29.70 -17.13 14.00
CA ALA A 209 -29.27 -16.04 14.86
C ALA A 209 -30.07 -15.97 16.18
N ALA A 210 -31.39 -16.19 16.12
CA ALA A 210 -32.23 -16.24 17.31
C ALA A 210 -31.86 -17.42 18.22
N VAL A 211 -31.57 -18.60 17.65
CA VAL A 211 -31.13 -19.78 18.39
C VAL A 211 -29.78 -19.54 19.05
N THR A 212 -28.79 -19.00 18.33
CA THR A 212 -27.46 -18.71 18.90
C THR A 212 -27.54 -17.67 20.01
N ALA A 213 -28.32 -16.60 19.83
CA ALA A 213 -28.59 -15.61 20.87
C ALA A 213 -29.25 -16.24 22.11
N GLY A 214 -30.24 -17.12 21.91
CA GLY A 214 -30.90 -17.85 23.00
C GLY A 214 -29.93 -18.74 23.78
N VAL A 215 -29.04 -19.46 23.09
CA VAL A 215 -28.00 -20.28 23.72
C VAL A 215 -27.01 -19.42 24.50
N LEU A 216 -26.57 -18.29 23.94
CA LEU A 216 -25.66 -17.36 24.62
C LEU A 216 -26.30 -16.76 25.87
N VAL A 217 -27.57 -16.36 25.81
CA VAL A 217 -28.33 -15.86 26.96
C VAL A 217 -28.47 -16.94 28.04
N ALA A 218 -28.73 -18.19 27.65
CA ALA A 218 -28.81 -19.32 28.58
C ALA A 218 -27.44 -19.71 29.19
N MET A 219 -26.35 -19.52 28.44
CA MET A 219 -24.98 -19.76 28.90
C MET A 219 -24.41 -18.62 29.75
N TYR A 220 -24.89 -17.39 29.56
CA TYR A 220 -24.40 -16.19 30.23
C TYR A 220 -24.30 -16.30 31.78
N PRO A 221 -25.31 -16.84 32.50
CA PRO A 221 -25.21 -17.02 33.95
C PRO A 221 -24.08 -17.98 34.36
N ARG A 222 -23.87 -19.05 33.58
CA ARG A 222 -22.81 -20.04 33.84
C ARG A 222 -21.43 -19.44 33.60
N ILE A 223 -21.26 -18.68 32.52
CA ILE A 223 -20.01 -17.97 32.20
C ILE A 223 -19.69 -16.95 33.29
N LYS A 224 -20.69 -16.16 33.72
CA LYS A 224 -20.56 -15.17 34.80
C LYS A 224 -20.15 -15.82 36.13
N ARG A 225 -20.71 -16.99 36.46
CA ARG A 225 -20.34 -17.73 37.67
C ARG A 225 -18.89 -18.21 37.62
N LYS A 226 -18.44 -18.81 36.51
CA LYS A 226 -17.05 -19.25 36.34
C LYS A 226 -16.05 -18.08 36.44
N ARG A 227 -16.39 -16.90 35.90
CA ARG A 227 -15.54 -15.71 36.00
C ARG A 227 -15.37 -15.28 37.46
N LYS A 228 -16.45 -15.22 38.25
CA LYS A 228 -16.38 -14.92 39.68
C LYS A 228 -15.53 -15.94 40.45
N GLU A 229 -15.72 -17.23 40.19
CA GLU A 229 -14.92 -18.30 40.84
C GLU A 229 -13.42 -18.16 40.51
N LEU A 230 -13.07 -17.81 39.27
CA LEU A 230 -11.68 -17.56 38.88
C LEU A 230 -11.08 -16.33 39.59
N GLU A 231 -11.83 -15.22 39.65
CA GLU A 231 -11.41 -14.00 40.37
C GLU A 231 -11.19 -14.28 41.86
N THR A 232 -12.10 -15.03 42.49
CA THR A 232 -11.94 -15.40 43.91
C THR A 232 -10.72 -16.29 44.15
N LYS A 233 -10.41 -17.21 43.23
CA LYS A 233 -9.20 -18.04 43.33
C LYS A 233 -7.92 -17.22 43.14
N LYS A 234 -7.91 -16.27 42.21
CA LYS A 234 -6.77 -15.36 42.01
C LYS A 234 -6.49 -14.53 43.27
N ILE A 235 -7.53 -14.00 43.90
CA ILE A 235 -7.41 -13.22 45.15
C ILE A 235 -6.90 -14.10 46.30
N ALA A 236 -7.44 -15.32 46.46
CA ALA A 236 -7.00 -16.24 47.51
C ALA A 236 -5.52 -16.62 47.38
N ILE A 237 -5.07 -16.90 46.14
CA ILE A 237 -3.67 -17.21 45.86
C ILE A 237 -2.76 -15.99 46.13
N ALA A 238 -3.20 -14.78 45.77
CA ALA A 238 -2.43 -13.56 46.04
C ALA A 238 -2.23 -13.31 47.54
N ILE A 239 -3.27 -13.53 48.35
CA ILE A 239 -3.20 -13.41 49.81
C ILE A 239 -2.27 -14.46 50.43
N GLU A 240 -2.30 -15.70 49.91
CA GLU A 240 -1.43 -16.78 50.39
C GLU A 240 0.05 -16.54 50.02
N LEU A 241 0.31 -15.99 48.83
CA LEU A 241 1.64 -15.54 48.39
C LEU A 241 2.17 -14.40 49.26
N GLU A 242 1.34 -13.37 49.54
CA GLU A 242 1.71 -12.25 50.41
C GLU A 242 2.06 -12.74 51.83
N LYS A 243 1.24 -13.64 52.39
CA LYS A 243 1.51 -14.24 53.69
C LYS A 243 2.80 -15.08 53.71
N SER A 244 3.11 -15.80 52.64
CA SER A 244 4.36 -16.57 52.53
C SER A 244 5.61 -15.68 52.37
N LEU A 245 5.44 -14.44 51.89
CA LEU A 245 6.53 -13.47 51.75
C LEU A 245 6.87 -12.78 53.08
N ASP A 246 5.87 -12.58 53.94
CA ASP A 246 6.05 -11.96 55.26
C ASP A 246 6.62 -12.92 56.32
N GLU A 247 6.66 -14.24 56.04
CA GLU A 247 7.17 -15.29 56.93
C GLU A 247 8.64 -15.68 56.64
N GLU A 248 9.32 -15.02 55.69
CA GLU A 248 10.76 -15.16 55.36
C GLU A 248 11.60 -13.99 55.88
#